data_AF-A0A1Z4GPJ8-F1
#
_entry.id   AF-A0A1Z4GPJ8-F1
#
_cell.length_a   1.000
_cell.length_b   1.000
_cell.length_c   1.000
_cell.angle_alpha   90.00
_cell.angle_beta   90.00
_cell.angle_gamma   90.00
#
_symmetry.space_group_name_H-M   'P 1'
#
loop_
_entity.id
_entity.type
_entity.pdbx_description
1 polymer ?
#
loop_
_entity_poly.entity_id
_entity_poly.type
_entity_poly.pdbx_seq_one_letter_code
_entity_poly.pdbx_strand_id
1 'polypeptide(L)' 'MIRLLTKRFGELSEELRSHISSLPLLVLENLSEALLDFTSLADLQVWLAAIDNQ' A
#
# COMPACT_ATOMS: atom_id res chain seq x y z
N MET A 1 9.66 0.72 -0.05
CA MET A 1 8.29 1.12 -0.46
C MET A 1 7.62 2.11 0.50
N ILE A 2 7.55 1.86 1.81
CA ILE A 2 6.83 2.73 2.78
C ILE A 2 7.23 4.21 2.72
N ARG A 3 8.51 4.52 2.53
CA ARG A 3 8.98 5.90 2.36
C ARG A 3 8.38 6.62 1.15
N LEU A 4 8.07 5.87 0.08
CA LEU A 4 7.45 6.39 -1.14
C LEU A 4 5.96 6.65 -0.92
N LEU A 5 5.29 5.70 -0.25
CA LEU A 5 3.88 5.82 0.12
C LEU A 5 3.67 7.02 1.06
N THR A 6 4.54 7.22 2.06
CA THR A 6 4.48 8.39 2.94
C THR A 6 4.75 9.71 2.19
N LYS A 7 5.53 9.69 1.10
CA LYS A 7 5.76 10.88 0.28
C LYS A 7 4.61 11.18 -0.68
N ARG A 8 3.97 10.15 -1.24
CA ARG A 8 2.87 10.29 -2.20
C ARG A 8 1.55 10.61 -1.51
N PHE A 9 1.26 9.92 -0.42
CA PHE A 9 -0.02 10.01 0.29
C PHE A 9 0.05 10.81 1.60
N GLY A 10 1.25 11.19 2.06
CA GLY A 10 1.43 11.94 3.31
C GLY A 10 1.58 11.02 4.52
N GLU A 11 1.13 11.47 5.70
CA GLU A 11 1.20 10.66 6.91
C GLU A 11 0.34 9.41 6.81
N LEU A 12 1.02 8.26 6.78
CA LEU A 12 0.37 6.96 6.88
C LEU A 12 0.30 6.57 8.34
N SER A 13 -0.88 6.11 8.78
CA SER A 13 -1.05 5.53 10.10
C SER A 13 -0.07 4.38 10.34
N GLU A 14 0.35 4.21 11.60
CA GLU A 14 1.28 3.14 11.97
C GLU A 14 0.74 1.75 11.63
N GLU A 15 -0.57 1.54 11.75
CA GLU A 15 -1.24 0.31 11.36
C GLU A 15 -1.00 -0.02 9.87
N LEU A 16 -1.22 0.95 8.98
CA LEU A 16 -1.03 0.77 7.54
C LEU A 16 0.44 0.47 7.21
N ARG A 17 1.37 1.14 7.89
CA ARG A 17 2.81 0.90 7.74
C ARG A 17 3.21 -0.50 8.19
N SER A 18 2.68 -0.95 9.32
CA SER A 18 2.92 -2.29 9.83
C SER A 18 2.37 -3.33 8.86
N HIS A 19 1.15 -3.10 8.36
CA HIS A 19 0.48 -4.00 7.43
C HIS A 19 1.30 -4.15 6.15
N ILE A 20 1.71 -3.03 5.54
CA ILE A 20 2.54 -3.01 4.32
C ILE A 20 3.92 -3.64 4.56
N SER A 21 4.50 -3.49 5.76
CA SER A 21 5.78 -4.12 6.13
C SER A 21 5.65 -5.63 6.30
N SER A 22 4.45 -6.12 6.64
CA SER A 22 4.15 -7.54 6.78
C SER A 22 3.80 -8.23 5.46
N LEU A 23 3.64 -7.47 4.36
CA LEU A 23 3.27 -8.03 3.06
C LEU A 23 4.45 -8.82 2.44
N PRO A 24 4.18 -9.95 1.77
CA PRO A 24 5.19 -10.70 1.04
C PRO A 24 5.81 -9.89 -0.10
N LEU A 25 7.03 -10.27 -0.50
CA LEU A 25 7.75 -9.62 -1.60
C LEU A 25 6.92 -9.56 -2.89
N LEU A 26 6.22 -10.65 -3.22
CA LEU A 26 5.33 -10.74 -4.40
C LEU A 26 4.23 -9.67 -4.38
N VAL A 27 3.66 -9.41 -3.21
CA VAL A 27 2.62 -8.40 -3.03
C VAL A 27 3.20 -6.99 -3.12
N LEU A 28 4.42 -6.79 -2.60
CA LEU A 28 5.15 -5.52 -2.76
C LEU A 28 5.45 -5.21 -4.23
N GLU A 29 5.76 -6.22 -5.04
CA GLU A 29 5.95 -6.04 -6.49
C GLU A 29 4.64 -5.63 -7.19
N ASN A 30 3.53 -6.31 -6.89
CA ASN A 30 2.21 -5.94 -7.39
C ASN A 30 1.79 -4.54 -6.92
N LEU A 31 2.11 -4.18 -5.67
CA LEU A 31 1.85 -2.85 -5.15
C LEU A 31 2.57 -1.77 -5.95
N SER A 32 3.80 -1.99 -6.44
CA SER A 32 4.50 -1.02 -7.30
C SER A 32 3.73 -0.67 -8.56
N GLU A 33 3.15 -1.68 -9.20
CA GLU A 33 2.42 -1.54 -10.45
C GLU A 33 1.07 -0.87 -10.19
N ALA A 34 0.32 -1.37 -9.21
CA ALA A 34 -0.95 -0.78 -8.79
C ALA A 34 -0.78 0.67 -8.29
N LEU A 35 0.34 0.99 -7.65
CA LEU A 35 0.67 2.35 -7.19
C LEU A 35 0.71 3.34 -8.35
N LEU A 36 1.04 2.93 -9.57
CA LEU A 36 1.01 3.82 -10.74
C LEU A 36 -0.43 4.22 -11.10
N ASP A 37 -1.40 3.35 -10.84
CA ASP A 37 -2.83 3.56 -11.08
C ASP A 37 -3.51 4.30 -9.92
N PHE A 38 -2.95 4.26 -8.72
CA PHE A 38 -3.53 4.92 -7.55
C PHE A 38 -3.55 6.44 -7.71
N THR A 39 -4.75 7.00 -7.65
CA THR A 39 -5.00 8.44 -7.69
C THR A 39 -5.09 9.02 -6.29
N SER A 40 -5.51 8.21 -5.31
CA SER A 40 -5.79 8.64 -3.93
C SER A 40 -5.42 7.58 -2.90
N LEU A 41 -5.32 7.99 -1.62
CA LEU A 41 -5.12 7.06 -0.50
C LEU A 41 -6.24 6.01 -0.43
N ALA A 42 -7.46 6.37 -0.83
CA ALA A 42 -8.60 5.45 -0.87
C ALA A 42 -8.32 4.23 -1.77
N ASP A 43 -7.68 4.42 -2.93
CA ASP A 43 -7.31 3.31 -3.84
C ASP A 43 -6.35 2.34 -3.15
N LEU A 44 -5.36 2.88 -2.41
CA LEU A 44 -4.43 2.08 -1.62
C LEU A 44 -5.15 1.29 -0.52
N GLN A 45 -6.11 1.90 0.18
CA GLN A 45 -6.88 1.23 1.23
C GLN A 45 -7.77 0.12 0.68
N VAL A 46 -8.45 0.37 -0.45
CA VAL A 46 -9.27 -0.64 -1.13
C VAL A 46 -8.41 -1.80 -1.61
N TRP A 47 -7.25 -1.50 -2.21
CA TRP A 47 -6.31 -2.52 -2.65
C TRP A 47 -5.80 -3.35 -1.47
N LEU A 48 -5.37 -2.72 -0.37
CA LEU A 48 -4.95 -3.40 0.85
C LEU A 48 -6.04 -4.30 1.45
N ALA A 49 -7.31 -3.89 1.42
CA ALA A 49 -8.41 -4.71 1.88
C ALA A 49 -8.69 -5.92 0.97
N ALA A 50 -8.43 -5.77 -0.34
CA ALA A 50 -8.61 -6.84 -1.32
C ALA A 50 -7.56 -7.96 -1.18
N ILE A 51 -6.31 -7.61 -0.88
CA ILE A 51 -5.25 -8.61 -0.60
C ILE A 51 -5.33 -9.24 0.78
N ASP A 52 -5.95 -8.59 1.78
CA ASP A 52 -6.21 -9.19 3.11
C ASP A 52 -7.33 -10.25 3.07
N ASN A 53 -8.29 -10.11 2.13
CA ASN A 53 -9.38 -11.07 1.91
C ASN A 53 -9.02 -12.25 0.97
N GLN A 54 -7.75 -12.42 0.58
CA GLN A 54 -7.26 -13.50 -0.29
C GLN A 54 -6.34 -14.48 0.44
#